data_AF-A0A2S3Y3J6-F1
#
_entry.id   AF-A0A2S3Y3J6-F1
#
_cell.length_a   1.000
_cell.length_b   1.000
_cell.length_c   1.000
_cell.angle_alpha   90.00
_cell.angle_beta   90.00
_cell.angle_gamma   90.00
#
_symmetry.space_group_name_H-M   'P 1'
#
loop_
_entity.id
_entity.type
_entity.pdbx_description
1 polymer ?
#
loop_
_entity_poly.entity_id
_entity_poly.type
_entity_poly.pdbx_seq_one_letter_code
_entity_poly.pdbx_strand_id
1 'polypeptide(L)' 'MTTEWVKSSYSNQDGGNCIEWAPAAAVATGVVPVRDSKVPAGPSLALSRGAWAGLVQYAKTAAI' A
#
# COMPACT_ATOMS: atom_id res chain seq x y z
N MET A 1 9.03 17.01 6.08
CA MET A 1 8.96 15.55 6.29
C MET A 1 8.34 14.95 5.04
N THR A 2 9.15 14.36 4.16
CA THR A 2 8.69 13.73 2.94
C THR A 2 8.18 12.33 3.26
N THR A 3 6.93 12.03 2.92
CA THR A 3 6.40 10.67 2.97
C THR A 3 7.14 9.84 1.93
N GLU A 4 8.00 8.92 2.39
CA GLU A 4 8.71 7.98 1.52
C GLU A 4 7.78 6.83 1.13
N TRP A 5 7.52 6.71 -0.18
CA TRP A 5 6.68 5.65 -0.74
C TRP A 5 7.55 4.49 -1.21
N VAL A 6 7.24 3.29 -0.73
CA VAL A 6 7.90 2.05 -1.09
C VAL A 6 7.02 1.28 -2.05
N LYS A 7 7.53 1.03 -3.25
CA LYS A 7 6.86 0.25 -4.29
C LYS A 7 6.97 -1.25 -4.01
N SER A 8 5.90 -1.99 -4.26
CA SER A 8 5.93 -3.45 -4.19
C SER A 8 6.88 -4.04 -5.24
N SER A 9 7.64 -5.07 -4.87
CA SER A 9 8.52 -5.80 -5.80
C SER A 9 7.78 -6.52 -6.92
N TYR A 10 6.47 -6.72 -6.77
CA TYR A 10 5.59 -7.32 -7.77
C TYR A 10 5.01 -6.29 -8.77
N SER A 11 5.34 -5.01 -8.61
CA SER A 11 4.91 -3.94 -9.50
C SER A 11 5.89 -3.80 -10.68
N ASN A 12 5.62 -4.51 -11.77
CA ASN A 12 6.39 -4.44 -13.02
C ASN A 12 5.64 -3.66 -14.12
N GLN A 13 6.37 -3.31 -15.19
CA GLN A 13 5.83 -2.55 -16.33
C GLN A 13 4.89 -3.38 -17.22
N ASP A 14 4.99 -4.71 -17.19
CA ASP A 14 4.26 -5.63 -18.06
C ASP A 14 2.82 -5.95 -17.59
N GLY A 15 2.20 -5.03 -16.85
CA GLY A 15 0.79 -5.15 -16.45
C GLY A 15 0.51 -5.73 -15.06
N GLY A 16 1.54 -5.96 -14.24
CA GLY A 16 1.39 -6.37 -12.85
C GLY A 16 0.84 -5.26 -11.93
N ASN A 17 0.14 -5.67 -10.88
CA ASN A 17 -0.45 -4.80 -9.85
C ASN A 17 0.58 -3.77 -9.32
N CYS A 18 0.26 -2.48 -9.42
CA CYS A 18 1.16 -1.37 -9.08
C CYS A 18 0.76 -0.71 -7.76
N ILE A 19 1.39 -1.11 -6.65
CA ILE A 19 1.01 -0.65 -5.31
C ILE A 19 2.23 -0.07 -4.60
N GLU A 20 2.02 1.08 -3.95
CA GLU A 20 2.99 1.73 -3.06
C GLU A 20 2.38 1.94 -1.67
N TRP A 21 3.22 1.88 -0.63
CA TRP A 21 2.83 2.23 0.74
C TRP A 21 3.93 3.03 1.44
N ALA A 22 3.61 3.74 2.54
CA ALA A 22 4.60 4.53 3.27
C ALA A 22 4.87 4.00 4.68
N PRO A 23 5.95 3.22 4.89
CA PRO A 23 6.25 2.58 6.18
C PRO A 23 6.56 3.59 7.29
N ALA A 24 7.30 4.66 6.99
CA ALA A 24 7.63 5.68 7.98
C ALA A 24 6.36 6.39 8.52
N ALA A 25 5.40 6.68 7.65
CA ALA A 25 4.12 7.23 8.05
C ALA A 25 3.31 6.24 8.89
N ALA A 26 3.32 4.95 8.53
CA ALA A 26 2.66 3.91 9.30
C ALA A 26 3.22 3.75 10.72
N VAL A 27 4.54 3.83 10.87
CA VAL A 27 5.19 3.79 12.20
C VAL A 27 4.85 5.03 13.01
N ALA A 28 4.91 6.21 12.40
CA ALA A 28 4.72 7.48 13.11
C ALA A 28 3.25 7.74 13.52
N THR A 29 2.28 7.29 12.70
CA THR A 29 0.87 7.67 12.87
C THR A 29 -0.06 6.51 13.19
N GLY A 30 0.38 5.26 12.98
CA GLY A 30 -0.49 4.08 13.04
C GLY A 30 -1.45 3.95 11.86
N VAL A 31 -1.38 4.84 10.87
CA VAL A 31 -2.15 4.77 9.63
C VAL A 31 -1.25 4.24 8.52
N VAL A 32 -1.70 3.20 7.82
CA VAL A 32 -1.01 2.59 6.69
C VAL A 32 -1.55 3.20 5.40
N PRO A 33 -0.86 4.19 4.80
CA PRO A 33 -1.26 4.74 3.51
C PRO A 33 -0.87 3.78 2.38
N VAL A 34 -1.79 3.53 1.46
CA VAL A 34 -1.59 2.67 0.29
C VAL A 34 -2.14 3.37 -0.95
N ARG A 35 -1.39 3.39 -2.05
CA ARG A 35 -1.82 4.02 -3.30
C ARG A 35 -1.44 3.21 -4.53
N ASP A 36 -2.07 3.54 -5.65
CA ASP A 36 -1.65 3.08 -6.97
C ASP A 36 -0.38 3.83 -7.41
N SER A 37 0.68 3.08 -7.71
CA SER A 37 1.93 3.66 -8.21
C SER A 37 1.80 4.31 -9.58
N LYS A 38 0.79 3.93 -10.38
CA LYS A 38 0.53 4.50 -11.71
C LYS A 38 -0.16 5.86 -11.64
N VAL A 39 -0.80 6.17 -10.51
CA VAL A 39 -1.50 7.45 -10.30
C VAL A 39 -1.02 8.09 -8.99
N PRO A 40 0.25 8.55 -8.88
CA PRO A 40 0.81 9.06 -7.62
C PRO A 40 0.10 10.29 -7.05
N ALA A 41 -0.53 11.09 -7.92
CA ALA A 41 -1.32 12.26 -7.56
C ALA A 41 -2.80 11.92 -7.24
N GLY A 42 -3.19 10.66 -7.43
CA GLY A 42 -4.52 10.16 -7.11
C GLY A 42 -4.74 9.96 -5.60
N PRO A 43 -5.97 9.57 -5.22
CA PRO A 43 -6.29 9.29 -3.83
C PRO A 43 -5.47 8.10 -3.29
N SER A 44 -5.21 8.12 -1.98
CA SER A 44 -4.60 7.00 -1.26
C SER A 44 -5.58 6.47 -0.21
N LEU A 45 -5.54 5.17 0.02
CA LEU A 45 -6.25 4.52 1.12
C LEU A 45 -5.48 4.78 2.41
N ALA A 46 -6.18 5.23 3.45
CA ALA A 46 -5.62 5.41 4.79
C ALA A 46 -6.19 4.33 5.71
N LEU A 47 -5.43 3.26 5.94
CA LEU A 47 -5.91 2.09 6.68
C LEU A 47 -5.42 2.13 8.13
N SER A 48 -6.26 1.74 9.08
CA SER A 48 -5.77 1.45 10.44
C SER A 48 -4.87 0.21 10.42
N ARG A 49 -4.03 0.03 11.45
CA ARG A 49 -3.20 -1.19 11.59
C ARG A 49 -4.02 -2.48 11.53
N GLY A 50 -5.20 -2.47 12.17
CA GLY A 50 -6.11 -3.62 12.17
C GLY A 50 -6.71 -3.89 10.79
N ALA A 51 -7.16 -2.85 10.08
CA ALA A 51 -7.69 -2.97 8.73
C ALA A 51 -6.62 -3.46 7.75
N TRP A 52 -5.38 -2.96 7.86
CA TRP A 52 -4.25 -3.44 7.06
C TRP A 52 -3.96 -4.93 7.31
N ALA A 53 -3.91 -5.35 8.58
CA ALA A 53 -3.71 -6.76 8.92
C ALA A 53 -4.82 -7.65 8.34
N GLY A 54 -6.08 -7.22 8.45
CA GLY A 54 -7.23 -7.91 7.87
C GLY A 54 -7.15 -8.02 6.34
N LEU A 55 -6.78 -6.92 5.66
CA LEU A 55 -6.58 -6.90 4.21
C LEU A 55 -5.48 -7.87 3.78
N VAL A 56 -4.35 -7.90 4.48
CA VAL A 56 -3.24 -8.82 4.17
C VAL A 56 -3.66 -10.28 4.35
N GLN A 57 -4.42 -10.59 5.41
CA GLN A 57 -4.94 -11.95 5.60
C GLN A 57 -5.92 -12.34 4.48
N TYR A 58 -6.85 -11.44 4.15
CA TYR A 58 -7.78 -11.65 3.04
C TYR A 58 -7.02 -11.93 1.73
N ALA A 59 -6.05 -11.08 1.38
CA ALA A 59 -5.26 -11.21 0.15
C ALA A 59 -4.46 -12.51 0.07
N LYS A 60 -3.98 -13.06 1.19
CA LYS A 60 -3.31 -14.37 1.23
C LYS A 60 -4.25 -15.54 0.95
N THR A 61 -5.51 -15.41 1.34
CA THR A 61 -6.53 -16.47 1.21
C THR A 61 -7.40 -16.34 -0.03
N ALA A 62 -7.41 -15.17 -0.65
CA ALA A 62 -8.13 -14.92 -1.88
C ALA A 62 -7.46 -15.72 -3.01
N ALA A 63 -8.18 -16.69 -3.57
CA ALA A 63 -7.81 -17.26 -4.86
C ALA A 63 -8.12 -16.19 -5.92
N ILE A 64 -7.08 -15.53 -6.42
CA ILE A 64 -7.13 -14.59 -7.54
C ILE A 64 -6.59 -15.30 -8.77
#